data_AF-A0A7I7WGK4-F1
#
_entry.id   AF-A0A7I7WGK4-F1
#
_cell.length_a   1.000
_cell.length_b   1.000
_cell.length_c   1.000
_cell.angle_alpha   90.00
_cell.angle_beta   90.00
_cell.angle_gamma   90.00
#
_symmetry.space_group_name_H-M   'P 1'
#
loop_
_entity.id
_entity.type
_entity.pdbx_description
1 polymer ?
#
loop_
_entity_poly.entity_id
_entity_poly.type
_entity_poly.pdbx_seq_one_letter_code
_entity_poly.pdbx_strand_id
1 'polypeptide(L)' 'MGRSKSEAVSRRKSETRRLTELIAVRFTPADKLELEQVAGQRGITVQQLLRESVLTSARAAS' A
#
# COMPACT_ATOMS: atom_id res chain seq x y z
N MET A 1 -17.71 38.30 31.37
CA MET A 1 -16.93 37.15 31.88
C MET A 1 -17.80 35.92 31.70
N GLY A 2 -17.52 34.89 30.91
CA GLY A 2 -16.30 34.35 30.31
C GLY A 2 -16.21 32.86 30.70
N ARG A 3 -16.05 31.97 29.68
CA ARG A 3 -15.72 30.53 29.77
C ARG A 3 -16.93 29.58 29.95
N SER A 4 -17.16 28.51 29.19
CA SER A 4 -16.32 27.78 28.23
C SER A 4 -17.19 27.14 27.15
N LYS A 5 -16.99 27.54 25.90
CA LYS A 5 -17.41 26.79 24.71
C LYS A 5 -16.27 25.81 24.39
N SER A 6 -16.01 24.84 25.28
CA SER A 6 -14.94 23.87 25.07
C SER A 6 -15.47 22.66 24.29
N GLU A 7 -15.17 22.72 22.99
CA GLU A 7 -14.49 21.62 22.31
C GLU A 7 -15.21 20.27 22.22
N ALA A 8 -16.34 20.25 21.51
CA ALA A 8 -16.80 19.04 20.81
C ALA A 8 -16.13 18.86 19.43
N VAL A 9 -14.95 19.45 19.20
CA VAL A 9 -14.18 19.31 17.94
C VAL A 9 -13.02 18.34 18.18
N SER A 10 -13.32 17.07 18.42
CA SER A 10 -12.26 16.04 18.45
C SER A 10 -12.70 14.66 17.98
N ARG A 11 -13.84 14.54 17.28
CA ARG A 11 -14.31 13.24 16.79
C ARG A 11 -14.87 13.28 15.37
N ARG A 12 -14.01 13.54 14.38
CA ARG A 12 -14.23 13.08 13.00
C ARG A 12 -12.92 12.62 12.38
N LYS A 13 -12.47 11.44 12.78
CA LYS A 13 -11.74 10.53 11.87
C LYS A 13 -12.75 9.60 11.20
N SER A 14 -13.88 10.16 10.73
CA SER A 14 -14.83 9.40 9.92
C SER A 14 -14.18 9.24 8.56
N GLU A 15 -13.39 8.18 8.45
CA GLU A 15 -12.59 7.79 7.29
C GLU A 15 -13.42 7.91 6.01
N THR A 16 -13.26 9.01 5.28
CA THR A 16 -14.01 9.31 4.04
C THR A 16 -13.14 9.13 2.80
N ARG A 17 -11.92 8.61 2.94
CA ARG A 17 -10.98 8.43 1.82
C ARG A 17 -10.39 7.03 1.83
N ARG A 18 -10.62 6.27 0.76
CA ARG A 18 -9.87 5.05 0.48
C ARG A 18 -8.50 5.46 -0.05
N LEU A 19 -7.48 5.48 0.82
CA LEU A 19 -6.10 5.83 0.45
C LEU A 19 -5.33 4.67 -0.19
N THR A 20 -5.88 3.46 -0.10
CA THR A 20 -5.29 2.23 -0.63
C THR A 20 -6.34 1.43 -1.36
N GLU A 21 -5.94 0.79 -2.46
CA GLU A 21 -6.75 -0.18 -3.19
C GLU A 21 -6.14 -1.57 -3.03
N LEU A 22 -7.00 -2.58 -2.88
CA LEU A 22 -6.60 -3.98 -2.89
C LEU A 22 -6.76 -4.51 -4.32
N ILE A 23 -5.64 -4.90 -4.93
CA ILE A 23 -5.60 -5.47 -6.27
C ILE A 23 -5.25 -6.95 -6.14
N ALA A 24 -6.19 -7.83 -6.53
CA ALA A 24 -5.96 -9.26 -6.55
C ALA A 24 -5.31 -9.67 -7.88
N VAL A 25 -4.15 -10.33 -7.81
CA VAL A 25 -3.40 -10.82 -8.99
C VAL A 25 -3.25 -12.33 -8.88
N ARG A 26 -3.48 -13.03 -9.99
CA ARG A 26 -3.30 -14.49 -10.08
C ARG A 26 -1.98 -14.78 -10.78
N PHE A 27 -1.27 -15.78 -10.29
CA PHE A 27 -0.01 -16.26 -10.84
C PHE A 27 -0.13 -17.75 -11.14
N THR A 28 0.62 -18.23 -12.13
CA THR A 28 0.87 -19.67 -12.22
C THR A 28 1.77 -20.11 -11.07
N PRO A 29 1.81 -21.42 -10.73
CA PRO A 29 2.71 -21.91 -9.68
C PRO A 29 4.19 -21.62 -9.97
N ALA A 30 4.59 -21.67 -11.25
CA ALA A 30 5.95 -21.39 -11.68
C ALA A 30 6.30 -19.91 -11.44
N ASP A 31 5.47 -18.98 -11.92
CA ASP A 31 5.70 -17.54 -11.72
C ASP A 31 5.74 -17.18 -10.23
N LYS A 32 4.86 -17.79 -9.42
CA LYS A 32 4.85 -17.58 -7.98
C LYS A 32 6.17 -18.01 -7.33
N LEU A 33 6.69 -19.17 -7.71
CA LEU A 33 7.97 -19.69 -7.20
C LEU A 33 9.13 -18.76 -7.57
N GLU A 34 9.17 -18.26 -8.81
CA GLU A 34 10.21 -17.31 -9.23
C GLU A 34 10.14 -16.01 -8.44
N LEU A 35 8.94 -15.44 -8.25
CA LEU A 35 8.73 -14.24 -7.44
C LEU A 35 9.18 -14.44 -5.99
N GLU A 36 8.86 -15.60 -5.39
CA GLU A 36 9.28 -15.93 -4.02
C GLU A 36 10.80 -16.05 -3.90
N GLN A 37 11.48 -16.63 -4.88
CA GLN A 37 12.95 -16.72 -4.90
C GLN A 37 13.60 -15.34 -5.01
N VAL A 38 13.15 -14.49 -5.94
CA VAL A 38 13.72 -13.15 -6.13
C VAL A 38 13.47 -12.27 -4.89
N ALA A 39 12.26 -12.35 -4.31
CA ALA A 39 11.94 -11.65 -3.07
C ALA A 39 12.80 -12.15 -1.91
N GLY A 40 12.99 -13.47 -1.80
CA GLY A 40 13.85 -14.10 -0.79
C GLY A 40 15.31 -13.68 -0.89
N GLN A 41 15.87 -13.62 -2.11
CA GLN A 41 17.25 -13.14 -2.34
C GLN A 41 17.45 -11.69 -1.88
N ARG A 42 16.41 -10.85 -1.96
CA ARG A 42 16.43 -9.44 -1.57
C ARG A 42 15.98 -9.21 -0.12
N GLY A 43 15.54 -10.25 0.58
CA GLY A 43 15.03 -10.14 1.95
C GLY A 43 13.73 -9.33 2.07
N ILE A 44 12.91 -9.28 1.02
CA ILE A 44 11.64 -8.53 0.99
C ILE A 44 10.46 -9.46 0.68
N THR A 45 9.23 -8.96 0.82
CA THR A 45 8.03 -9.71 0.44
C THR A 45 7.76 -9.61 -1.06
N VAL A 46 7.05 -10.60 -1.62
CA VAL A 46 6.59 -10.55 -3.03
C VAL A 46 5.74 -9.31 -3.31
N GLN A 47 4.91 -8.89 -2.36
CA GLN A 47 4.07 -7.69 -2.48
C GLN A 47 4.92 -6.42 -2.62
N GLN A 48 6.00 -6.32 -1.84
CA GLN A 48 6.93 -5.20 -1.90
C GLN A 48 7.71 -5.21 -3.22
N LEU A 49 8.23 -6.37 -3.63
CA LEU A 49 8.93 -6.55 -4.90
C LEU A 49 8.09 -6.07 -6.10
N LEU A 50 6.81 -6.47 -6.14
CA LEU A 50 5.87 -6.07 -7.20
C LEU A 50 5.62 -4.55 -7.18
N ARG A 51 5.40 -3.97 -6.00
CA ARG A 51 5.20 -2.53 -5.85
C ARG A 51 6.40 -1.74 -6.38
N GLU A 52 7.61 -2.11 -5.98
CA GLU A 52 8.83 -1.41 -6.41
C GLU A 52 9.04 -1.53 -7.93
N SER A 53 8.81 -2.72 -8.49
CA SER A 53 8.96 -2.97 -9.92
C SER A 53 7.97 -2.15 -10.76
N VAL A 54 6.70 -2.10 -10.33
CA VAL A 54 5.65 -1.34 -11.03
C VAL A 54 5.89 0.16 -10.92
N LEU A 55 6.23 0.68 -9.74
CA LEU A 55 6.51 2.12 -9.57
C LEU A 55 7.74 2.56 -10.36
N THR A 56 8.78 1.72 -10.40
CA THR A 56 9.97 1.99 -11.23
C THR A 56 9.62 2.02 -12.72
N SER A 57 8.83 1.05 -13.18
CA SER A 57 8.37 0.98 -14.57
C SER A 57 7.48 2.16 -14.95
N ALA A 58 6.54 2.54 -14.08
CA ALA A 58 5.65 3.67 -14.31
C ALA A 58 6.42 5.00 -14.38
N ARG A 59 7.43 5.18 -13.52
CA ARG A 59 8.32 6.35 -13.55
C ARG A 59 9.19 6.41 -14.81
N ALA A 60 9.58 5.28 -15.37
CA ALA A 60 10.33 5.24 -16.62
C ALA A 60 9.47 5.55 -17.85
N ALA A 61 8.15 5.37 -17.75
CA ALA A 61 7.20 5.61 -18.83
C ALA A 61 6.64 7.04 -18.87
N SER A 62 6.84 7.84 -17.81
CA SER A 62 6.46 9.25 -17.69
C SER A 62 7.59 10.19 -18.10
#